data_AF-A0A952RJF3-F1
#
_entry.id   AF-A0A952RJF3-F1
#
_cell.length_a   1.000
_cell.length_b   1.000
_cell.length_c   1.000
_cell.angle_alpha   90.00
_cell.angle_beta   90.00
_cell.angle_gamma   90.00
#
_symmetry.space_group_name_H-M   'P 1'
#
loop_
_entity.id
_entity.type
_entity.pdbx_description
1 polymer ?
#
loop_
_entity_poly.entity_id
_entity_poly.type
_entity_poly.pdbx_seq_one_letter_code
_entity_poly.pdbx_strand_id
1 'polypeptide(L)'
;MIRKPLGAVLFAFAIACYGTACAEIEDHDEDEEVETSTDALGRTCYCAGKAACTSSKNAIYMYPGARAALAAAGVPESALTQTFGDAAASVGTHCPEPGKSYSAASDLVQGPDPCGRVRKMRMQGFAAWFRTAPEFPGNLHIHAVYAGTPAMKASLERQVASFLAGRDGLARNEIDGHCPITEAEKAAVRRVQSGGASACVAGGTYCGGGKVKGDPSTLYRCNATGAPTVVEVCTNGCTVNPGRNDSCM
;
A
#
# COMPACT_ATOMS: atom_id res chain seq x y z
N MET A 1 22.10 -10.01 65.39
CA MET A 1 20.68 -10.07 65.81
C MET A 1 19.81 -10.11 64.57
N ILE A 2 18.86 -11.05 64.56
CA ILE A 2 17.70 -11.18 63.66
C ILE A 2 18.01 -11.56 62.19
N ARG A 3 17.99 -12.89 61.95
CA ARG A 3 17.70 -13.50 60.64
C ARG A 3 16.18 -13.41 60.38
N LYS A 4 15.78 -13.11 59.15
CA LYS A 4 14.45 -13.43 58.60
C LYS A 4 14.54 -13.89 57.13
N PRO A 5 13.59 -14.71 56.65
CA PRO A 5 13.89 -15.79 55.70
C PRO A 5 13.33 -15.57 54.28
N LEU A 6 13.70 -16.53 53.42
CA LEU A 6 13.28 -16.76 52.04
C LEU A 6 11.76 -16.74 51.82
N GLY A 7 11.36 -16.34 50.60
CA GLY A 7 10.05 -16.62 50.02
C GLY A 7 10.07 -16.39 48.51
N ALA A 8 10.51 -17.39 47.74
CA ALA A 8 10.32 -17.45 46.30
C ALA A 8 8.97 -18.12 46.01
N VAL A 9 8.13 -17.49 45.20
CA VAL A 9 6.88 -18.08 44.70
C VAL A 9 7.04 -18.29 43.20
N LEU A 10 7.30 -19.55 42.82
CA LEU A 10 7.10 -20.04 41.46
C LEU A 10 5.60 -20.26 41.24
N PHE A 11 5.01 -19.64 40.23
CA PHE A 11 3.74 -20.09 39.67
C PHE A 11 4.03 -20.98 38.46
N ALA A 12 3.83 -22.29 38.65
CA ALA A 12 3.74 -23.25 37.56
C ALA A 12 2.28 -23.28 37.07
N PHE A 13 2.05 -22.92 35.80
CA PHE A 13 0.80 -23.26 35.12
C PHE A 13 0.96 -24.63 34.48
N ALA A 14 0.28 -25.62 35.05
CA ALA A 14 0.04 -26.90 34.40
C ALA A 14 -1.25 -26.79 33.58
N ILE A 15 -1.14 -26.81 32.24
CA ILE A 15 -2.28 -27.05 31.37
C ILE A 15 -2.33 -28.55 31.10
N ALA A 16 -3.35 -29.21 31.65
CA ALA A 16 -3.66 -30.60 31.36
C ALA A 16 -4.47 -30.67 30.06
N CYS A 17 -3.89 -31.27 29.02
CA CYS A 17 -4.61 -31.68 27.81
C CYS A 17 -5.27 -33.05 28.04
N TYR A 18 -6.59 -33.11 27.95
CA TYR A 18 -7.37 -34.34 27.80
C TYR A 18 -7.97 -34.36 26.39
N GLY A 19 -7.79 -35.45 25.65
CA GLY A 19 -8.66 -35.79 24.51
C GLY A 19 -7.97 -35.97 23.16
N THR A 20 -7.42 -37.17 22.98
CA THR A 20 -7.09 -37.94 21.77
C THR A 20 -7.66 -37.46 20.42
N ALA A 21 -6.79 -36.90 19.58
CA ALA A 21 -6.62 -37.26 18.16
C ALA A 21 -5.25 -36.73 17.72
N CYS A 22 -4.22 -37.57 17.85
CA CYS A 22 -2.89 -37.30 17.33
C CYS A 22 -2.94 -37.46 15.81
N ALA A 23 -3.08 -36.34 15.09
CA ALA A 23 -2.53 -36.23 13.75
C ALA A 23 -1.11 -35.69 13.94
N GLU A 24 -0.13 -36.50 13.56
CA GLU A 24 1.28 -36.13 13.50
C GLU A 24 1.40 -34.96 12.52
N ILE A 25 1.56 -33.76 13.07
CA ILE A 25 2.12 -32.64 12.32
C ILE A 25 3.61 -32.90 12.37
N GLU A 26 4.12 -33.51 11.31
CA GLU A 26 5.54 -33.47 11.02
C GLU A 26 5.91 -31.99 10.88
N ASP A 27 6.70 -31.52 11.85
CA ASP A 27 7.42 -30.25 11.77
C ASP A 27 8.31 -30.32 10.53
N HIS A 28 7.78 -29.80 9.42
CA HIS A 28 8.55 -29.55 8.22
C HIS A 28 9.14 -28.15 8.36
N ASP A 29 10.25 -28.09 9.07
CA ASP A 29 11.25 -27.04 8.93
C ASP A 29 11.81 -27.11 7.49
N GLU A 30 11.11 -26.50 6.54
CA GLU A 30 11.78 -25.98 5.35
C GLU A 30 11.94 -24.48 5.56
N ASP A 31 13.14 -24.14 6.00
CA ASP A 31 13.79 -22.88 5.70
C ASP A 31 13.69 -22.64 4.20
N GLU A 32 12.57 -22.06 3.75
CA GLU A 32 12.46 -21.50 2.41
C GLU A 32 13.34 -20.25 2.41
N GLU A 33 14.66 -20.48 2.27
CA GLU A 33 15.60 -19.46 1.90
C GLU A 33 15.07 -18.83 0.63
N VAL A 34 14.48 -17.65 0.77
CA VAL A 34 14.21 -16.77 -0.36
C VAL A 34 15.55 -16.57 -1.04
N GLU A 35 15.80 -17.32 -2.11
CA GLU A 35 17.00 -17.21 -2.92
C GLU A 35 17.09 -15.77 -3.41
N THR A 36 17.85 -14.97 -2.67
CA THR A 36 18.31 -13.67 -3.15
C THR A 36 19.19 -13.98 -4.34
N SER A 37 18.68 -13.76 -5.56
CA SER A 37 19.44 -14.06 -6.78
C SER A 37 20.68 -13.16 -6.81
N THR A 38 21.81 -13.70 -6.38
CA THR A 38 23.10 -13.03 -6.31
C THR A 38 23.78 -13.16 -7.67
N ASP A 39 23.45 -12.27 -8.61
CA ASP A 39 24.01 -12.37 -9.97
C ASP A 39 25.18 -11.41 -10.21
N ALA A 40 26.29 -12.02 -10.65
CA ALA A 40 27.47 -11.53 -11.38
C ALA A 40 28.24 -10.27 -10.92
N LEU A 41 27.73 -9.46 -9.99
CA LEU A 41 28.40 -8.27 -9.45
C LEU A 41 28.29 -8.13 -7.93
N GLY A 42 27.79 -9.15 -7.23
CA GLY A 42 27.73 -9.18 -5.76
C GLY A 42 26.78 -8.16 -5.12
N ARG A 43 25.81 -7.61 -5.86
CA ARG A 43 24.72 -6.81 -5.28
C ARG A 43 23.44 -7.63 -5.19
N THR A 44 23.02 -7.93 -3.97
CA THR A 44 21.66 -8.38 -3.64
C THR A 44 20.69 -7.25 -3.98
N CYS A 45 19.82 -7.48 -4.97
CA CYS A 45 18.72 -6.58 -5.28
C CYS A 45 17.49 -6.98 -4.48
N TYR A 46 16.79 -6.03 -3.86
CA TYR A 46 15.56 -6.33 -3.11
C TYR A 46 14.34 -6.50 -4.04
N CYS A 47 14.44 -6.05 -5.29
CA CYS A 47 13.39 -6.23 -6.29
C CYS A 47 13.61 -7.47 -7.15
N ALA A 48 12.53 -8.20 -7.43
CA ALA A 48 12.55 -9.27 -8.42
C ALA A 48 12.81 -8.70 -9.83
N GLY A 49 13.88 -9.17 -10.48
CA GLY A 49 14.24 -8.83 -11.85
C GLY A 49 15.23 -7.67 -12.01
N LYS A 50 16.22 -7.87 -12.89
CA LYS A 50 17.37 -6.96 -13.13
C LYS A 50 16.99 -5.52 -13.46
N ALA A 51 15.85 -5.29 -14.11
CA ALA A 51 15.37 -3.95 -14.48
C ALA A 51 14.79 -3.15 -13.29
N ALA A 52 14.40 -3.83 -12.20
CA ALA A 52 13.82 -3.19 -11.02
C ALA A 52 14.89 -2.68 -10.03
N CYS A 53 16.16 -3.02 -10.24
CA CYS A 53 17.29 -2.65 -9.38
C CYS A 53 17.80 -1.22 -9.61
N THR A 54 17.23 -0.48 -10.56
CA THR A 54 17.57 0.93 -10.82
C THR A 54 16.52 1.87 -10.25
N SER A 55 16.96 2.93 -9.58
CA SER A 55 16.05 4.00 -9.16
C SER A 55 15.54 4.78 -10.37
N SER A 56 14.23 4.97 -10.47
CA SER A 56 13.57 5.79 -11.47
C SER A 56 12.76 6.89 -10.81
N LYS A 57 12.66 8.03 -11.50
CA LYS A 57 11.78 9.16 -11.15
C LYS A 57 10.63 9.30 -12.15
N ASN A 58 10.57 8.40 -13.14
CA ASN A 58 9.64 8.54 -14.24
C ASN A 58 8.23 8.11 -13.81
N ALA A 59 7.25 8.98 -14.03
CA ALA A 59 5.86 8.75 -13.68
C ALA A 59 5.21 7.60 -14.47
N ILE A 60 5.82 7.11 -15.57
CA ILE A 60 5.34 5.93 -16.29
C ILE A 60 5.33 4.65 -15.43
N TYR A 61 6.13 4.62 -14.36
CA TYR A 61 6.21 3.51 -13.41
C TYR A 61 5.27 3.67 -12.21
N MET A 62 4.44 4.71 -12.22
CA MET A 62 3.33 4.85 -11.28
C MET A 62 2.08 4.19 -11.88
N TYR A 63 1.18 3.73 -11.02
CA TYR A 63 -0.15 3.38 -11.48
C TYR A 63 -0.81 4.61 -12.15
N PRO A 64 -1.47 4.48 -13.33
CA PRO A 64 -2.07 5.62 -14.02
C PRO A 64 -3.01 6.47 -13.14
N GLY A 65 -3.79 5.82 -12.26
CA GLY A 65 -4.63 6.52 -11.29
C GLY A 65 -3.85 7.33 -10.25
N ALA A 66 -2.67 6.86 -9.84
CA ALA A 66 -1.78 7.59 -8.94
C ALA A 66 -1.21 8.85 -9.63
N ARG A 67 -0.77 8.71 -10.89
CA ARG A 67 -0.29 9.86 -11.69
C ARG A 67 -1.38 10.92 -11.86
N ALA A 68 -2.61 10.52 -12.17
CA ALA A 68 -3.75 11.44 -12.26
C ALA A 68 -4.05 12.12 -10.91
N ALA A 69 -3.98 11.37 -9.81
CA ALA A 69 -4.20 11.88 -8.46
C ALA A 69 -3.10 12.89 -8.04
N LEU A 70 -1.83 12.70 -8.43
CA LEU A 70 -0.78 13.70 -8.22
C LEU A 70 -1.08 15.01 -8.96
N ALA A 71 -1.47 14.91 -10.23
CA ALA A 71 -1.84 16.08 -11.02
C ALA A 71 -3.03 16.82 -10.39
N ALA A 72 -4.06 16.09 -9.93
CA ALA A 72 -5.22 16.66 -9.23
C ALA A 72 -4.85 17.31 -7.89
N ALA A 73 -3.80 16.82 -7.21
CA ALA A 73 -3.24 17.45 -6.01
C ALA A 73 -2.38 18.71 -6.32
N GLY A 74 -2.17 19.03 -7.61
CA GLY A 74 -1.30 20.12 -8.04
C GLY A 74 0.18 19.82 -7.83
N VAL A 75 0.57 18.54 -7.81
CA VAL A 75 1.95 18.10 -7.63
C VAL A 75 2.53 17.73 -9.00
N PRO A 76 3.56 18.46 -9.49
CA PRO A 76 4.14 18.17 -10.79
C PRO A 76 4.98 16.89 -10.75
N GLU A 77 5.10 16.19 -11.88
CA GLU A 77 5.96 15.00 -12.00
C GLU A 77 7.44 15.30 -11.70
N SER A 78 7.88 16.55 -11.90
CA SER A 78 9.23 17.00 -11.53
C SER A 78 9.50 16.97 -10.02
N ALA A 79 8.46 16.79 -9.18
CA ALA A 79 8.62 16.58 -7.76
C ALA A 79 9.03 15.14 -7.39
N LEU A 80 8.88 14.16 -8.29
CA LEU A 80 9.20 12.77 -8.02
C LEU A 80 10.70 12.57 -7.79
N THR A 81 11.05 11.97 -6.67
CA THR A 81 12.41 11.54 -6.34
C THR A 81 12.59 10.03 -6.47
N GLN A 82 11.49 9.27 -6.36
CA GLN A 82 11.48 7.83 -6.59
C GLN A 82 10.07 7.35 -6.99
N THR A 83 9.94 6.63 -8.09
CA THR A 83 8.74 5.86 -8.47
C THR A 83 9.03 4.38 -8.47
N PHE A 84 10.22 4.02 -8.98
CA PHE A 84 10.84 2.72 -8.82
C PHE A 84 12.19 2.84 -8.16
N GLY A 85 12.60 1.81 -7.44
CA GLY A 85 14.00 1.66 -7.09
C GLY A 85 14.26 0.73 -5.93
N ASP A 86 15.54 0.40 -5.82
CA ASP A 86 16.08 -0.60 -4.92
C ASP A 86 17.06 0.02 -3.91
N ALA A 87 16.73 1.22 -3.42
CA ALA A 87 17.51 1.80 -2.34
C ALA A 87 17.43 0.85 -1.13
N ALA A 88 18.57 0.48 -0.53
CA ALA A 88 18.60 -0.42 0.62
C ALA A 88 17.71 0.07 1.77
N ALA A 89 17.63 1.40 1.96
CA ALA A 89 16.74 2.03 2.95
C ALA A 89 15.24 1.83 2.67
N SER A 90 14.86 1.48 1.44
CA SER A 90 13.49 1.25 1.02
C SER A 90 13.05 -0.20 1.26
N VAL A 91 13.98 -1.16 1.38
CA VAL A 91 13.69 -2.60 1.56
C VAL A 91 12.60 -3.08 0.59
N GLY A 92 12.74 -2.68 -0.68
CA GLY A 92 11.78 -2.99 -1.75
C GLY A 92 10.42 -2.27 -1.68
N THR A 93 10.29 -1.18 -0.92
CA THR A 93 9.05 -0.39 -0.84
C THR A 93 8.67 0.18 -2.21
N HIS A 94 9.64 0.55 -3.04
CA HIS A 94 9.44 1.03 -4.42
C HIS A 94 9.68 -0.04 -5.50
N CYS A 95 9.72 -1.33 -5.15
CA CYS A 95 9.69 -2.37 -6.17
C CYS A 95 8.34 -2.39 -6.89
N PRO A 96 8.30 -2.93 -8.13
CA PRO A 96 7.04 -3.21 -8.80
C PRO A 96 6.13 -4.08 -7.92
N GLU A 97 4.83 -3.83 -8.02
CA GLU A 97 3.85 -4.74 -7.41
C GLU A 97 3.90 -6.11 -8.11
N PRO A 98 3.55 -7.22 -7.42
CA PRO A 98 3.62 -8.56 -7.99
C PRO A 98 2.90 -8.67 -9.36
N GLY A 99 3.66 -9.03 -10.40
CA GLY A 99 3.15 -9.15 -11.77
C GLY A 99 2.73 -7.83 -12.42
N LYS A 100 3.14 -6.67 -11.89
CA LYS A 100 2.83 -5.34 -12.43
C LYS A 100 4.09 -4.60 -12.85
N SER A 101 3.91 -3.63 -13.74
CA SER A 101 4.96 -2.71 -14.21
C SER A 101 4.98 -1.38 -13.47
N TYR A 102 4.23 -1.26 -12.36
CA TYR A 102 4.15 -0.06 -11.54
C TYR A 102 4.43 -0.36 -10.07
N SER A 103 4.79 0.66 -9.30
CA SER A 103 4.78 0.63 -7.83
C SER A 103 3.62 1.49 -7.34
N ALA A 104 2.97 1.07 -6.27
CA ALA A 104 1.98 1.88 -5.60
C ALA A 104 2.61 2.98 -4.73
N ALA A 105 3.91 2.87 -4.43
CA ALA A 105 4.64 3.83 -3.62
C ALA A 105 5.43 4.83 -4.48
N SER A 106 5.53 6.07 -4.02
CA SER A 106 6.35 7.11 -4.65
C SER A 106 6.91 8.06 -3.60
N ASP A 107 8.15 8.49 -3.82
CA ASP A 107 8.79 9.53 -3.04
C ASP A 107 8.86 10.83 -3.84
N LEU A 108 8.72 11.94 -3.14
CA LEU A 108 8.72 13.27 -3.71
C LEU A 108 9.57 14.23 -2.90
N VAL A 109 10.12 15.26 -3.54
CA VAL A 109 10.68 16.41 -2.81
C VAL A 109 9.58 17.07 -1.97
N GLN A 110 9.96 17.60 -0.82
CA GLN A 110 9.03 18.22 0.14
C GLN A 110 8.37 19.51 -0.38
N GLY A 111 9.11 20.34 -1.11
CA GLY A 111 8.69 21.70 -1.48
C GLY A 111 8.64 22.68 -0.29
N PRO A 112 8.18 23.92 -0.50
CA PRO A 112 8.17 24.96 0.55
C PRO A 112 7.07 24.77 1.61
N ASP A 113 6.00 24.05 1.29
CA ASP A 113 4.90 23.70 2.21
C ASP A 113 4.65 22.19 2.17
N PRO A 114 5.44 21.40 2.92
CA PRO A 114 5.35 19.94 2.89
C PRO A 114 4.02 19.42 3.40
N CYS A 115 3.51 19.96 4.52
CA CYS A 115 2.23 19.50 5.06
C CYS A 115 1.06 19.89 4.17
N GLY A 116 1.02 21.08 3.59
CA GLY A 116 -0.02 21.43 2.61
C GLY A 116 0.01 20.54 1.37
N ARG A 117 1.21 20.19 0.88
CA ARG A 117 1.36 19.22 -0.22
C ARG A 117 0.86 17.83 0.16
N VAL A 118 1.29 17.31 1.30
CA VAL A 118 0.85 16.01 1.83
C VAL A 118 -0.68 15.97 1.98
N ARG A 119 -1.29 17.00 2.57
CA ARG A 119 -2.76 17.10 2.72
C ARG A 119 -3.48 17.06 1.37
N LYS A 120 -3.02 17.82 0.37
CA LYS A 120 -3.59 17.78 -0.98
C LYS A 120 -3.51 16.37 -1.59
N MET A 121 -2.39 15.68 -1.45
CA MET A 121 -2.23 14.30 -1.92
C MET A 121 -3.17 13.34 -1.16
N ARG A 122 -3.29 13.46 0.16
CA ARG A 122 -4.21 12.65 0.97
C ARG A 122 -5.65 12.78 0.52
N MET A 123 -6.09 14.00 0.18
CA MET A 123 -7.41 14.24 -0.38
C MET A 123 -7.66 13.54 -1.74
N GLN A 124 -6.60 13.21 -2.47
CA GLN A 124 -6.64 12.46 -3.73
C GLN A 124 -6.41 10.95 -3.56
N GLY A 125 -6.37 10.45 -2.32
CA GLY A 125 -6.32 9.01 -2.04
C GLY A 125 -4.93 8.44 -1.78
N PHE A 126 -3.93 9.29 -1.54
CA PHE A 126 -2.63 8.83 -1.08
C PHE A 126 -2.59 8.70 0.44
N ALA A 127 -2.12 7.56 0.94
CA ALA A 127 -1.53 7.50 2.27
C ALA A 127 -0.14 8.16 2.18
N ALA A 128 -0.02 9.41 2.62
CA ALA A 128 1.19 10.21 2.45
C ALA A 128 1.71 10.80 3.76
N TRP A 129 3.03 10.87 3.92
CA TRP A 129 3.72 11.39 5.10
C TRP A 129 4.88 12.29 4.69
N PHE A 130 5.13 13.31 5.50
CA PHE A 130 6.37 14.07 5.39
C PHE A 130 7.44 13.41 6.27
N ARG A 131 8.50 12.91 5.63
CA ARG A 131 9.65 12.28 6.29
C ARG A 131 10.66 13.34 6.71
N THR A 132 10.96 13.38 8.00
CA THR A 132 11.74 14.43 8.66
C THR A 132 12.92 13.85 9.45
N ALA A 133 13.80 14.73 9.93
CA ALA A 133 14.79 14.37 10.95
C ALA A 133 14.10 14.17 12.32
N PRO A 134 14.65 13.33 13.22
CA PRO A 134 15.92 12.63 13.11
C PRO A 134 15.88 11.33 12.30
N GLU A 135 14.70 10.80 11.96
CA GLU A 135 14.57 9.51 11.27
C GLU A 135 15.18 9.53 9.87
N PHE A 136 15.12 10.67 9.17
CA PHE A 136 15.63 10.84 7.80
C PHE A 136 16.58 12.05 7.69
N PRO A 137 17.75 12.00 8.35
CA PRO A 137 18.68 13.13 8.37
C PRO A 137 19.26 13.35 6.97
N GLY A 138 19.17 14.58 6.45
CA GLY A 138 19.67 14.92 5.13
C GLY A 138 18.85 14.38 3.95
N ASN A 139 17.77 13.64 4.21
CA ASN A 139 16.86 13.10 3.19
C ASN A 139 15.41 13.41 3.54
N LEU A 140 15.08 14.68 3.65
CA LEU A 140 13.71 15.11 3.89
C LEU A 140 12.90 14.99 2.60
N HIS A 141 11.81 14.22 2.63
CA HIS A 141 11.00 13.91 1.45
C HIS A 141 9.58 13.57 1.85
N ILE A 142 8.68 13.47 0.88
CA ILE A 142 7.32 12.97 1.07
C ILE A 142 7.29 11.54 0.58
N HIS A 143 6.91 10.61 1.45
CA HIS A 143 6.60 9.24 1.08
C HIS A 143 5.09 9.10 0.87
N ALA A 144 4.67 8.48 -0.23
CA ALA A 144 3.25 8.34 -0.54
C ALA A 144 2.93 6.97 -1.15
N VAL A 145 1.84 6.37 -0.68
CA VAL A 145 1.28 5.11 -1.20
C VAL A 145 -0.12 5.39 -1.76
N TYR A 146 -0.35 5.13 -3.04
CA TYR A 146 -1.66 5.32 -3.66
C TYR A 146 -2.60 4.15 -3.35
N ALA A 147 -3.65 4.39 -2.58
CA ALA A 147 -4.55 3.32 -2.12
C ALA A 147 -5.45 2.74 -3.23
N GLY A 148 -5.56 3.43 -4.37
CA GLY A 148 -6.44 3.06 -5.47
C GLY A 148 -5.87 2.03 -6.44
N THR A 149 -4.66 1.51 -6.24
CA THR A 149 -4.09 0.51 -7.15
C THR A 149 -4.86 -0.82 -7.07
N PRO A 150 -5.07 -1.52 -8.20
CA PRO A 150 -5.79 -2.80 -8.23
C PRO A 150 -5.03 -3.94 -7.53
N ALA A 151 -3.71 -3.84 -7.46
CA ALA A 151 -2.85 -4.74 -6.70
C ALA A 151 -1.84 -3.92 -5.91
N MET A 152 -1.47 -4.42 -4.74
CA MET A 152 -0.51 -3.80 -3.83
C MET A 152 0.10 -4.91 -2.96
N LYS A 153 1.41 -4.88 -2.74
CA LYS A 153 2.10 -5.80 -1.83
C LYS A 153 1.72 -5.55 -0.37
N ALA A 154 1.74 -6.61 0.42
CA ALA A 154 1.33 -6.60 1.83
C ALA A 154 2.06 -5.53 2.68
N SER A 155 3.32 -5.21 2.36
CA SER A 155 4.05 -4.15 3.07
C SER A 155 3.45 -2.76 2.86
N LEU A 156 2.97 -2.45 1.66
CA LEU A 156 2.28 -1.19 1.36
C LEU A 156 0.84 -1.18 1.86
N GLU A 157 0.15 -2.33 1.85
CA GLU A 157 -1.17 -2.45 2.47
C GLU A 157 -1.13 -2.13 3.97
N ARG A 158 -0.09 -2.61 4.68
CA ARG A 158 0.15 -2.26 6.08
C ARG A 158 0.42 -0.77 6.29
N GLN A 159 1.10 -0.10 5.36
CA GLN A 159 1.29 1.35 5.42
C GLN A 159 -0.03 2.09 5.23
N VAL A 160 -0.87 1.68 4.28
CA VAL A 160 -2.21 2.26 4.11
C VAL A 160 -3.06 2.03 5.36
N ALA A 161 -3.03 0.84 5.96
CA ALA A 161 -3.73 0.57 7.22
C ALA A 161 -3.23 1.46 8.37
N SER A 162 -1.92 1.67 8.45
CA SER A 162 -1.28 2.56 9.44
C SER A 162 -1.74 4.01 9.26
N PHE A 163 -1.78 4.50 8.02
CA PHE A 163 -2.33 5.81 7.70
C PHE A 163 -3.77 5.97 8.20
N LEU A 164 -4.61 4.97 7.93
CA LEU A 164 -6.02 4.97 8.36
C LEU A 164 -6.19 4.93 9.88
N ALA A 165 -5.19 4.42 10.60
CA ALA A 165 -5.08 4.49 12.06
C ALA A 165 -4.48 5.82 12.57
N GLY A 166 -4.08 6.74 11.68
CA GLY A 166 -3.43 8.01 12.04
C GLY A 166 -1.94 7.89 12.37
N ARG A 167 -1.29 6.83 11.90
CA ARG A 167 0.11 6.49 12.21
C ARG A 167 1.05 6.78 11.04
N ASP A 168 2.35 6.80 11.32
CA ASP A 168 3.43 7.20 10.41
C ASP A 168 3.81 6.15 9.35
N GLY A 169 3.30 4.92 9.46
CA GLY A 169 3.60 3.82 8.53
C GLY A 169 5.06 3.35 8.54
N LEU A 170 5.85 3.73 9.55
CA LEU A 170 7.20 3.22 9.77
C LEU A 170 7.17 1.95 10.64
N ALA A 171 8.33 1.32 10.85
CA ALA A 171 8.43 0.10 11.65
C ALA A 171 7.90 0.27 13.09
N ARG A 172 8.14 1.42 13.72
CA ARG A 172 7.61 1.76 15.06
C ARG A 172 6.12 2.13 15.05
N ASN A 173 5.60 2.50 13.87
CA ASN A 173 4.21 2.81 13.60
C ASN A 173 3.59 3.80 14.60
N GLU A 174 4.31 4.88 14.91
CA GLU A 174 3.89 5.89 15.89
C GLU A 174 2.80 6.80 15.31
N ILE A 175 2.14 7.61 16.14
CA ILE A 175 1.20 8.63 15.65
C ILE A 175 1.96 9.66 14.80
N ASP A 176 1.43 10.00 13.62
CA ASP A 176 2.05 11.03 12.78
C ASP A 176 1.88 12.42 13.43
N GLY A 177 2.95 12.88 14.09
CA GLY A 177 3.00 14.19 14.73
C GLY A 177 3.44 15.33 13.80
N HIS A 178 4.00 15.04 12.63
CA HIS A 178 4.60 16.07 11.75
C HIS A 178 3.54 16.76 10.89
N CYS A 179 2.69 15.97 10.25
CA CYS A 179 1.53 16.48 9.52
C CYS A 179 0.30 15.67 9.98
N PRO A 180 -0.31 16.02 11.14
CA PRO A 180 -1.39 15.23 11.74
C PRO A 180 -2.48 14.85 10.74
N ILE A 181 -2.81 13.55 10.70
CA ILE A 181 -3.77 12.96 9.76
C ILE A 181 -5.19 13.23 10.22
N THR A 182 -6.00 13.89 9.39
CA THR A 182 -7.40 14.22 9.72
C THR A 182 -8.37 13.10 9.34
N GLU A 183 -9.57 13.08 9.95
CA GLU A 183 -10.62 12.13 9.55
C GLU A 183 -11.09 12.33 8.10
N ALA A 184 -11.09 13.57 7.61
CA ALA A 184 -11.41 13.87 6.21
C ALA A 184 -10.39 13.26 5.23
N GLU A 185 -9.10 13.30 5.59
CA GLU A 185 -8.02 12.68 4.83
C GLU A 185 -8.15 11.14 4.84
N LYS A 186 -8.42 10.54 6.02
CA LYS A 186 -8.70 9.10 6.12
C LYS A 186 -9.90 8.70 5.27
N ALA A 187 -10.98 9.47 5.31
CA ALA A 187 -12.17 9.23 4.49
C ALA A 187 -11.85 9.32 2.99
N ALA A 188 -11.00 10.25 2.56
CA ALA A 188 -10.55 10.35 1.18
C ALA A 188 -9.75 9.13 0.71
N VAL A 189 -8.82 8.65 1.54
CA VAL A 189 -8.06 7.43 1.26
C VAL A 189 -8.97 6.20 1.22
N ARG A 190 -9.88 6.01 2.19
CA ARG A 190 -10.86 4.90 2.18
C ARG A 190 -11.75 4.93 0.93
N ARG A 191 -12.20 6.12 0.52
CA ARG A 191 -12.98 6.29 -0.70
C ARG A 191 -12.19 5.73 -1.88
N VAL A 192 -10.96 6.19 -2.12
CA VAL A 192 -10.16 5.72 -3.25
C VAL A 192 -9.79 4.23 -3.13
N GLN A 193 -9.48 3.75 -1.93
CA GLN A 193 -9.14 2.34 -1.67
C GLN A 193 -10.28 1.38 -2.04
N SER A 194 -11.51 1.76 -1.69
CA SER A 194 -12.73 1.01 -2.05
C SER A 194 -13.15 1.18 -3.51
N GLY A 195 -12.34 1.84 -4.35
CA GLY A 195 -12.71 2.11 -5.74
C GLY A 195 -13.65 3.29 -5.93
N GLY A 196 -13.77 4.12 -4.89
CA GLY A 196 -14.15 5.52 -4.92
C GLY A 196 -15.13 5.91 -6.00
N ALA A 197 -16.38 5.52 -5.78
CA ALA A 197 -17.57 5.80 -6.58
C ALA A 197 -17.92 7.30 -6.76
N SER A 198 -16.96 8.22 -6.71
CA SER A 198 -17.20 9.61 -7.10
C SER A 198 -17.28 9.82 -8.62
N ALA A 199 -16.91 8.83 -9.43
CA ALA A 199 -17.08 8.88 -10.89
C ALA A 199 -18.28 8.07 -11.40
N CYS A 200 -18.78 7.12 -10.61
CA CYS A 200 -19.82 6.19 -11.03
C CYS A 200 -21.19 6.60 -10.46
N VAL A 201 -22.23 6.45 -11.28
CA VAL A 201 -23.60 6.76 -10.87
C VAL A 201 -24.13 5.57 -10.09
N ALA A 202 -24.72 5.83 -8.91
CA ALA A 202 -25.34 4.80 -8.07
C ALA A 202 -26.28 3.90 -8.90
N GLY A 203 -26.09 2.58 -8.82
CA GLY A 203 -26.85 1.60 -9.58
C GLY A 203 -26.41 1.40 -11.03
N GLY A 204 -25.54 2.26 -11.58
CA GLY A 204 -24.95 2.09 -12.91
C GLY A 204 -23.93 0.95 -12.97
N THR A 205 -23.69 0.42 -14.17
CA THR A 205 -22.72 -0.66 -14.39
C THR A 205 -21.47 -0.16 -15.10
N TYR A 206 -20.31 -0.63 -14.65
CA TYR A 206 -19.00 -0.16 -15.09
C TYR A 206 -18.00 -1.32 -15.18
N CYS A 207 -17.17 -1.31 -16.21
CA CYS A 207 -16.04 -2.22 -16.31
C CYS A 207 -15.01 -1.93 -15.22
N GLY A 208 -14.42 -2.98 -14.65
CA GLY A 208 -13.34 -2.82 -13.68
C GLY A 208 -12.15 -2.06 -14.27
N GLY A 209 -11.49 -1.26 -13.44
CA GLY A 209 -10.39 -0.40 -13.90
C GLY A 209 -10.84 0.86 -14.67
N GLY A 210 -12.14 1.00 -14.97
CA GLY A 210 -12.76 2.21 -15.50
C GLY A 210 -13.20 3.17 -14.38
N LYS A 211 -14.52 3.36 -14.22
CA LYS A 211 -15.09 4.21 -13.15
C LYS A 211 -15.17 3.54 -11.79
N VAL A 212 -14.83 2.25 -11.72
CA VAL A 212 -14.86 1.40 -10.54
C VAL A 212 -13.59 0.58 -10.49
N LYS A 213 -13.08 0.29 -9.29
CA LYS A 213 -11.92 -0.59 -9.10
C LYS A 213 -12.34 -2.04 -9.33
N GLY A 214 -11.58 -2.78 -10.12
CA GLY A 214 -11.86 -4.17 -10.42
C GLY A 214 -11.08 -4.69 -11.62
N ASP A 215 -11.34 -5.93 -11.99
CA ASP A 215 -10.81 -6.57 -13.19
C ASP A 215 -11.44 -5.94 -14.45
N PRO A 216 -10.64 -5.48 -15.44
CA PRO A 216 -11.15 -4.97 -16.72
C PRO A 216 -12.06 -5.90 -17.50
N SER A 217 -12.03 -7.21 -17.23
CA SER A 217 -12.90 -8.23 -17.81
C SER A 217 -14.11 -8.55 -16.93
N THR A 218 -14.42 -7.75 -15.92
CA THR A 218 -15.59 -7.92 -15.04
C THR A 218 -16.46 -6.66 -15.06
N LEU A 219 -17.77 -6.86 -15.19
CA LEU A 219 -18.77 -5.82 -15.08
C LEU A 219 -19.18 -5.68 -13.60
N TYR A 220 -19.13 -4.46 -13.08
CA TYR A 220 -19.51 -4.17 -11.70
C TYR A 220 -20.67 -3.18 -11.61
N ARG A 221 -21.46 -3.26 -10.55
CA ARG A 221 -22.48 -2.29 -10.18
C ARG A 221 -21.90 -1.30 -9.18
N CYS A 222 -22.08 -0.02 -9.48
CA CYS A 222 -21.68 1.08 -8.61
C CYS A 222 -22.65 1.22 -7.43
N ASN A 223 -22.13 1.21 -6.21
CA ASN A 223 -22.92 1.38 -4.99
C ASN A 223 -23.01 2.83 -4.50
N ALA A 224 -22.53 3.81 -5.28
CA ALA A 224 -22.35 5.25 -4.94
C ALA A 224 -21.34 5.51 -3.81
N THR A 225 -21.31 4.65 -2.81
CA THR A 225 -20.41 4.64 -1.67
C THR A 225 -19.94 3.21 -1.44
N GLY A 226 -18.65 3.03 -1.15
CA GLY A 226 -18.05 1.73 -0.91
C GLY A 226 -17.66 0.96 -2.18
N ALA A 227 -17.28 -0.30 -1.98
CA ALA A 227 -16.79 -1.16 -3.04
C ALA A 227 -17.92 -1.51 -4.03
N PRO A 228 -17.62 -1.54 -5.35
CA PRO A 228 -18.57 -1.95 -6.35
C PRO A 228 -18.85 -3.46 -6.24
N THR A 229 -20.07 -3.90 -6.59
CA THR A 229 -20.43 -5.34 -6.57
C THR A 229 -20.26 -5.95 -7.95
N VAL A 230 -19.74 -7.18 -8.02
CA VAL A 230 -19.64 -7.90 -9.31
C VAL A 230 -21.06 -8.18 -9.82
N VAL A 231 -21.33 -7.76 -11.05
CA VAL A 231 -22.55 -8.12 -11.79
C VAL A 231 -22.30 -9.39 -12.57
N GLU A 232 -21.21 -9.43 -13.33
CA GLU A 232 -20.86 -10.54 -14.23
C GLU A 232 -19.37 -10.50 -14.58
N VAL A 233 -18.74 -11.67 -14.69
CA VAL A 233 -17.40 -11.81 -15.29
C VAL A 233 -17.58 -12.02 -16.79
N CYS A 234 -17.07 -11.09 -17.60
CA CYS A 234 -17.31 -11.05 -19.04
C CYS A 234 -16.39 -12.01 -19.78
N THR A 235 -16.96 -13.04 -20.41
CA THR A 235 -16.21 -14.07 -21.15
C THR A 235 -15.39 -13.48 -22.30
N ASN A 236 -15.92 -12.49 -23.03
CA ASN A 236 -15.22 -11.82 -24.13
C ASN A 236 -14.72 -10.41 -23.77
N GLY A 237 -14.59 -10.11 -22.48
CA GLY A 237 -14.18 -8.79 -21.98
C GLY A 237 -15.33 -7.81 -21.76
N CYS A 238 -15.04 -6.73 -21.05
CA CYS A 238 -16.02 -5.70 -20.72
C CYS A 238 -15.87 -4.47 -21.63
N THR A 239 -16.99 -3.95 -22.12
CA THR A 239 -17.05 -2.77 -23.00
C THR A 239 -17.43 -1.52 -22.22
N VAL A 240 -16.56 -0.51 -22.27
CA VAL A 240 -16.87 0.82 -21.74
C VAL A 240 -17.77 1.57 -22.72
N ASN A 241 -18.96 1.96 -22.27
CA ASN A 241 -19.97 2.66 -23.07
C ASN A 241 -20.08 4.14 -22.63
N PRO A 242 -19.47 5.10 -23.37
CA PRO A 242 -19.51 6.51 -22.97
C PRO A 242 -20.93 7.05 -22.77
N GLY A 243 -21.19 7.61 -21.60
CA GLY A 243 -22.50 8.17 -21.24
C GLY A 243 -23.61 7.15 -20.94
N ARG A 244 -23.31 5.85 -20.93
CA ARG A 244 -24.26 4.78 -20.62
C ARG A 244 -23.62 3.77 -19.65
N ASN A 245 -24.38 2.75 -19.30
CA ASN A 245 -23.91 1.60 -18.56
C ASN A 245 -23.00 0.74 -19.43
N ASP A 246 -21.88 0.29 -18.86
CA ASP A 246 -20.97 -0.66 -19.49
C ASP A 246 -21.62 -2.05 -19.59
N SER A 247 -21.09 -2.91 -20.47
CA SER A 247 -21.68 -4.21 -20.77
C SER A 247 -20.62 -5.28 -21.08
N CYS A 248 -20.89 -6.54 -20.76
CA CYS A 248 -20.09 -7.66 -21.26
C CYS A 248 -20.31 -7.88 -22.76
N MET A 249 -19.25 -8.32 -23.45
CA MET A 249 -19.32 -8.87 -24.81
C MET A 249 -19.41 -10.40 -24.80
#